data_AF-A0A529SK17-F1
#
_entry.id   AF-A0A529SK17-F1
#
_cell.length_a   1.000
_cell.length_b   1.000
_cell.length_c   1.000
_cell.angle_alpha   90.00
_cell.angle_beta   90.00
_cell.angle_gamma   90.00
#
_symmetry.space_group_name_H-M   'P 1'
#
loop_
_entity.id
_entity.type
_entity.pdbx_description
1 polymer ?
#
loop_
_entity_poly.entity_id
_entity_poly.type
_entity_poly.pdbx_seq_one_letter_code
_entity_poly.pdbx_strand_id
1 'polypeptide(L)' 'VGDDAEGDVAGALRAGLGAALLVRTGKYRPGDETRFDPAPAALVDDLAAAAEWIFSRAAI' A
#
# COMPACT_ATOMS: atom_id res chain seq x y z
N VAL A 1 3.31 -4.03 -1.40
CA VAL A 1 2.48 -3.31 -2.41
C VAL A 1 1.38 -4.28 -2.81
N GLY A 2 0.11 -3.90 -2.72
CA GLY A 2 -1.00 -4.78 -3.07
C GLY A 2 -2.31 -4.03 -3.21
N ASP A 3 -3.31 -4.70 -3.78
CA ASP A 3 -4.67 -4.19 -4.00
C ASP A 3 -5.65 -4.54 -2.87
N ASP A 4 -5.27 -5.45 -1.97
CA ASP A 4 -6.04 -5.84 -0.80
C ASP A 4 -5.58 -5.07 0.45
N ALA A 5 -6.41 -4.14 0.92
CA ALA A 5 -6.08 -3.31 2.08
C ALA A 5 -5.95 -4.10 3.39
N GLU A 6 -6.64 -5.23 3.53
CA GLU A 6 -6.54 -6.07 4.74
C GLU A 6 -5.39 -7.06 4.62
N GLY A 7 -5.37 -7.84 3.54
CA GLY A 7 -4.42 -8.94 3.35
C GLY A 7 -3.02 -8.44 3.04
N ASP A 8 -2.87 -7.60 2.01
CA ASP A 8 -1.56 -7.20 1.52
C ASP A 8 -0.97 -6.05 2.32
N VAL A 9 -1.80 -5.11 2.78
CA VAL A 9 -1.34 -3.87 3.42
C VAL A 9 -1.33 -4.01 4.94
N ALA A 10 -2.50 -4.07 5.58
CA ALA A 10 -2.57 -4.15 7.03
C ALA A 10 -1.89 -5.43 7.55
N GLY A 11 -2.05 -6.56 6.84
CA GLY A 11 -1.35 -7.82 7.11
C GLY A 11 0.17 -7.68 7.08
N ALA A 12 0.74 -7.08 6.02
CA ALA A 12 2.18 -6.85 5.92
C ALA A 12 2.73 -5.94 7.02
N LEU A 13 2.02 -4.88 7.36
CA LEU A 13 2.43 -3.95 8.43
C LEU A 13 2.38 -4.64 9.79
N ARG A 14 1.35 -5.44 10.08
CA ARG A 14 1.28 -6.27 11.31
C ARG A 14 2.39 -7.32 11.36
N ALA A 15 2.84 -7.81 10.22
CA ALA A 15 3.99 -8.73 10.13
C ALA A 15 5.35 -8.04 10.33
N GLY A 16 5.38 -6.72 10.54
CA GLY A 16 6.60 -5.96 10.84
C GLY A 16 7.33 -5.40 9.62
N LEU A 17 6.72 -5.41 8.43
CA LEU A 17 7.28 -4.69 7.29
C LEU A 17 7.21 -3.17 7.54
N GLY A 18 8.29 -2.44 7.20
CA GLY A 18 8.40 -1.01 7.50
C GLY A 18 7.47 -0.09 6.69
N ALA A 19 6.96 -0.57 5.55
CA ALA A 19 5.97 0.15 4.75
C ALA A 19 5.18 -0.83 3.88
N ALA A 20 3.91 -0.51 3.65
CA ALA A 20 3.05 -1.16 2.69
C ALA A 20 2.24 -0.10 1.92
N LEU A 21 2.11 -0.28 0.62
CA LEU A 21 1.36 0.62 -0.27
C LEU A 21 0.14 -0.10 -0.78
N LEU A 22 -0.98 0.62 -0.82
CA LEU A 22 -2.23 0.20 -1.45
C LEU A 22 -2.28 0.75 -2.88
N VAL A 23 -2.62 -0.09 -3.85
CA VAL A 23 -2.84 0.34 -5.25
C VAL A 23 -4.33 0.38 -5.58
N ARG A 24 -4.80 1.34 -6.40
CA ARG A 24 -6.21 1.46 -6.83
C ARG A 24 -6.57 0.54 -8.01
N THR A 25 -5.83 -0.53 -8.20
CA THR A 25 -6.13 -1.59 -9.17
C THR A 25 -6.76 -2.79 -8.47
N GLY A 26 -7.28 -3.76 -9.22
CA GLY A 26 -7.68 -5.06 -8.66
C GLY A 26 -8.87 -4.99 -7.69
N LYS A 27 -8.71 -5.54 -6.49
CA LYS A 27 -9.72 -5.69 -5.43
C LYS A 27 -10.06 -4.40 -4.69
N TYR A 28 -9.24 -3.36 -4.84
CA TYR A 28 -9.42 -2.08 -4.15
C TYR A 28 -10.82 -1.50 -4.35
N ARG A 29 -11.38 -0.92 -3.28
CA ARG A 29 -12.59 -0.10 -3.33
C ARG A 29 -12.36 1.27 -2.66
N PRO A 30 -13.02 2.35 -3.12
CA PRO A 30 -12.96 3.64 -2.44
C PRO A 30 -13.31 3.53 -0.94
N GLY A 31 -12.43 4.05 -0.09
CA GLY A 31 -12.55 4.00 1.36
C GLY A 31 -11.69 2.92 2.03
N ASP A 32 -11.18 1.94 1.27
CA ASP A 32 -10.32 0.89 1.80
C ASP A 32 -9.01 1.45 2.41
N GLU A 33 -8.56 2.63 1.98
CA GLU A 33 -7.39 3.32 2.51
C GLU A 33 -7.49 3.75 3.99
N THR A 34 -8.71 3.76 4.53
CA THR A 34 -8.98 4.09 5.95
C THR A 34 -9.70 2.98 6.70
N ARG A 35 -10.06 1.89 6.01
CA ARG A 35 -10.94 0.86 6.54
C ARG A 35 -10.25 -0.10 7.52
N PHE A 36 -8.93 -0.26 7.40
CA PHE A 36 -8.14 -1.21 8.17
C PHE A 36 -6.97 -0.52 8.87
N ASP A 37 -6.59 -1.05 10.02
CA ASP A 37 -5.47 -0.57 10.84
C ASP A 37 -4.42 -1.68 11.03
N PRO A 38 -3.14 -1.50 10.66
CA PRO A 38 -2.52 -0.25 10.24
C PRO A 38 -2.88 0.19 8.82
N ALA A 39 -3.02 1.51 8.62
CA ALA A 39 -3.29 2.12 7.32
C ALA A 39 -2.05 2.05 6.39
N PRO A 40 -2.26 2.05 5.05
CA PRO A 40 -1.15 2.09 4.10
C PRO A 40 -0.25 3.33 4.29
N ALA A 41 1.04 3.17 4.01
CA ALA A 41 1.99 4.28 3.99
C ALA A 41 1.73 5.24 2.81
N ALA A 42 1.16 4.73 1.72
CA ALA A 42 0.67 5.52 0.60
C ALA A 42 -0.40 4.75 -0.18
N LEU A 43 -1.30 5.51 -0.79
CA LEU A 43 -2.28 5.04 -1.76
C LEU A 43 -1.90 5.61 -3.12
N VAL A 44 -1.69 4.73 -4.09
CA VAL A 44 -1.24 5.10 -5.44
C VAL A 44 -2.11 4.44 -6.50
N ASP A 45 -2.06 4.92 -7.73
CA ASP A 45 -3.03 4.49 -8.74
C ASP A 45 -2.75 3.07 -9.27
N ASP A 46 -1.48 2.70 -9.42
CA ASP A 46 -1.07 1.39 -9.93
C ASP A 46 0.34 0.97 -9.46
N LEU A 47 0.83 -0.16 -9.99
CA LEU A 47 2.15 -0.69 -9.66
C LEU A 47 3.31 0.19 -10.16
N ALA A 48 3.15 0.91 -11.28
CA ALA A 48 4.19 1.79 -11.79
C ALA A 48 4.38 2.99 -10.86
N ALA A 49 3.28 3.62 -10.42
CA ALA A 49 3.31 4.68 -9.41
C ALA A 49 3.86 4.18 -8.06
N ALA A 50 3.57 2.92 -7.68
CA ALA A 50 4.14 2.31 -6.48
C ALA A 50 5.68 2.15 -6.58
N ALA A 51 6.18 1.72 -7.73
CA ALA A 51 7.61 1.60 -7.97
C ALA A 51 8.31 2.97 -7.91
N GLU A 52 7.73 4.00 -8.54
CA GLU A 52 8.24 5.37 -8.47
C GLU A 52 8.29 5.89 -7.03
N TRP A 53 7.23 5.67 -6.24
CA TRP A 53 7.21 6.04 -4.83
C TRP A 53 8.35 5.38 -4.05
N ILE A 54 8.62 4.09 -4.30
CA ILE A 54 9.69 3.36 -3.64
C ILE A 54 11.06 3.94 -4.04
N PHE A 55 11.32 4.16 -5.32
CA PHE A 55 12.58 4.74 -5.79
C PHE A 55 12.82 6.14 -5.21
N SER A 56 11.78 6.98 -5.11
CA SER A 56 11.90 8.33 -4.55
C SER A 56 12.32 8.38 -3.08
N ARG A 57 12.13 7.28 -2.34
CA ARG A 57 12.45 7.17 -0.90
C ARG A 57 13.65 6.27 -0.62
N ALA A 58 14.04 5.46 -1.59
CA ALA A 58 15.26 4.64 -1.55
C ALA A 58 16.50 5.41 -2.01
N ALA A 59 16.32 6.51 -2.75
CA ALA A 59 17.41 7.43 -3.08
C ALA A 59 17.90 8.13 -1.80
N ILE A 60 19.03 7.64 -1.28
CA ILE A 60 19.88 8.29 -0.28
C ILE A 60 20.93 9.13 -1.02
#